data_AF-A0A0Q3VV99-F1
#
_entry.id   AF-A0A0Q3VV99-F1
#
_cell.length_a   1.000
_cell.length_b   1.000
_cell.length_c   1.000
_cell.angle_alpha   90.00
_cell.angle_beta   90.00
_cell.angle_gamma   90.00
#
_symmetry.space_group_name_H-M   'P 1'
#
loop_
_entity.id
_entity.type
_entity.pdbx_description
1 polymer ?
#
loop_
_entity_poly.entity_id
_entity_poly.type
_entity_poly.pdbx_seq_one_letter_code
_entity_poly.pdbx_strand_id
1 'polypeptide(L)'
;MIQIKPSNKKLNQKRLFDFEQLIKYKLPKEYVEFLIKYNGGYPENNIIELQDDEMQSIAISDFFGIGIERINDLKATYKFIRIDYRKVLYQ
;
A
#
# COMPACT_ATOMS: atom_id res chain seq x y z
N MET A 1 1.14 16.38 9.69
CA MET A 1 1.64 15.49 8.62
C MET A 1 2.18 14.24 9.28
N ILE A 2 1.79 13.04 8.82
CA ILE A 2 2.29 11.78 9.39
C ILE A 2 3.76 11.63 9.02
N GLN A 3 4.61 11.36 10.01
CA GLN A 3 6.02 11.03 9.78
C GLN A 3 6.10 9.54 9.43
N ILE A 4 6.73 9.22 8.30
CA ILE A 4 6.79 7.86 7.76
C ILE A 4 8.25 7.45 7.67
N LYS A 5 8.59 6.36 8.36
CA LYS A 5 9.87 5.70 8.16
C LYS A 5 9.80 4.84 6.90
N PRO A 6 10.60 5.14 5.87
CA PRO A 6 10.51 4.47 4.57
C PRO A 6 10.92 3.00 4.67
N SER A 7 10.48 2.23 3.69
CA SER A 7 10.99 0.87 3.47
C SER A 7 12.47 0.90 3.11
N ASN A 8 13.22 -0.11 3.58
CA ASN A 8 14.61 -0.31 3.20
C ASN A 8 14.77 -0.68 1.71
N LYS A 9 13.68 -1.05 1.02
CA LYS A 9 13.69 -1.38 -0.40
C LYS A 9 13.18 -0.21 -1.22
N LYS A 10 14.08 0.47 -1.92
CA LYS A 10 13.72 1.54 -2.85
C LYS A 10 12.93 0.99 -4.04
N LEU A 11 11.95 1.76 -4.47
CA LEU A 11 11.22 1.48 -5.70
C LEU A 11 12.00 2.02 -6.90
N ASN A 12 12.07 1.23 -7.96
CA ASN A 12 12.55 1.70 -9.26
C ASN A 12 11.41 1.73 -10.27
N GLN A 13 11.60 2.52 -11.33
CA GLN A 13 10.56 2.78 -12.31
C GLN A 13 10.13 1.53 -13.09
N LYS A 14 11.05 0.58 -13.29
CA LYS A 14 10.73 -0.72 -13.90
C LYS A 14 9.74 -1.50 -13.04
N ARG A 15 9.96 -1.60 -11.73
CA ARG A 15 9.06 -2.33 -10.81
C ARG A 15 7.69 -1.69 -10.70
N LEU A 16 7.63 -0.35 -10.70
CA LEU A 16 6.36 0.36 -10.77
C LEU A 16 5.62 0.03 -12.07
N PHE A 17 6.30 0.13 -13.21
CA PHE A 17 5.74 -0.21 -14.52
C PHE A 17 5.24 -1.66 -14.56
N ASP A 18 6.06 -2.62 -14.11
CA ASP A 18 5.70 -4.04 -14.06
C ASP A 18 4.44 -4.27 -13.19
N PHE A 19 4.27 -3.51 -12.10
CA PHE A 19 3.09 -3.59 -11.24
C PHE A 19 1.85 -3.01 -11.92
N GLU A 20 1.93 -1.84 -12.54
CA GLU A 20 0.82 -1.27 -13.33
C GLU A 20 0.39 -2.21 -14.47
N GLN A 21 1.34 -2.86 -15.13
CA GLN A 21 1.05 -3.86 -16.16
C GLN A 21 0.38 -5.12 -15.61
N LEU A 22 0.64 -5.48 -14.35
CA LEU A 22 -0.02 -6.59 -13.67
C LEU A 22 -1.47 -6.24 -13.33
N ILE A 23 -1.71 -5.06 -12.75
CA ILE A 23 -3.05 -4.66 -12.32
C ILE A 23 -3.91 -4.16 -13.47
N LYS A 24 -3.31 -3.80 -14.62
CA LYS A 24 -3.96 -3.22 -15.81
C LYS A 24 -4.57 -1.83 -15.58
N TYR A 25 -4.04 -1.11 -14.60
CA TYR A 25 -4.43 0.25 -14.25
C TYR A 25 -3.18 1.09 -13.98
N LYS A 26 -3.32 2.40 -14.17
CA LYS A 26 -2.35 3.39 -13.72
C LYS A 26 -2.63 3.77 -12.28
N LEU A 27 -1.58 3.87 -11.48
CA LEU A 27 -1.72 4.37 -10.11
C LEU A 27 -1.90 5.90 -10.13
N PRO A 28 -2.68 6.46 -9.17
CA PRO A 28 -2.75 7.90 -8.99
C PRO A 28 -1.35 8.51 -8.79
N LYS A 29 -1.15 9.72 -9.32
CA LYS A 29 0.16 10.40 -9.31
C LYS A 29 0.70 10.57 -7.88
N GLU A 30 -0.16 10.98 -6.96
CA GLU A 30 0.14 11.19 -5.55
C GLU A 30 0.62 9.89 -4.89
N TYR A 31 0.01 8.75 -5.27
CA TYR A 31 0.41 7.46 -4.73
C TYR A 31 1.73 6.97 -5.35
N VAL A 32 1.98 7.28 -6.63
CA VAL A 32 3.29 7.04 -7.24
C VAL A 32 4.38 7.83 -6.53
N GLU A 33 4.16 9.11 -6.24
CA GLU A 33 5.11 9.95 -5.50
C GLU A 33 5.38 9.39 -4.10
N PHE A 34 4.33 8.95 -3.40
CA PHE A 34 4.46 8.24 -2.12
C PHE A 34 5.33 6.99 -2.25
N LEU A 35 5.07 6.13 -3.24
CA LEU A 35 5.80 4.89 -3.46
C LEU A 35 7.27 5.13 -3.85
N ILE A 36 7.56 6.18 -4.62
CA ILE A 36 8.94 6.55 -4.96
C ILE A 36 9.69 7.05 -3.73
N LYS A 37 9.03 7.83 -2.87
CA LYS A 37 9.66 8.41 -1.67
C LYS A 37 9.84 7.40 -0.53
N TYR A 38 8.84 6.57 -0.28
CA TYR A 38 8.78 5.69 0.90
C TYR A 38 8.72 4.19 0.58
N ASN A 39 8.11 3.82 -0.55
CA ASN A 39 7.81 2.45 -0.98
C ASN A 39 7.23 1.56 0.14
N GLY A 40 6.11 2.00 0.73
CA GLY A 40 5.55 1.43 1.95
C GLY A 40 6.16 2.10 3.18
N GLY A 41 6.50 1.30 4.19
CA GLY A 41 7.06 1.81 5.45
C GLY A 41 6.04 1.79 6.58
N TYR A 42 6.37 2.47 7.67
CA TYR A 42 5.56 2.51 8.89
C TYR A 42 5.50 3.94 9.43
N PRO A 43 4.37 4.33 10.02
CA PRO A 43 4.28 5.62 10.67
C PRO A 43 5.13 5.62 11.94
N GLU A 44 5.76 6.75 12.26
CA GLU A 44 6.47 6.92 13.53
C GLU A 44 5.47 7.07 14.69
N ASN A 45 4.38 7.79 14.47
CA ASN A 45 3.20 7.82 15.33
C ASN A 45 2.05 7.14 14.58
N ASN A 46 1.61 5.99 15.08
CA ASN A 46 0.59 5.17 14.41
C ASN A 46 -0.84 5.65 14.67
N ILE A 47 -1.10 6.51 15.65
CA ILE A 47 -2.45 7.02 15.97
C ILE A 47 -2.69 8.34 15.25
N ILE A 48 -3.84 8.43 14.56
CA ILE A 48 -4.34 9.64 13.93
C ILE A 48 -5.69 9.96 14.55
N GLU A 49 -5.76 11.10 15.24
CA GLU A 49 -7.01 11.63 15.77
C GLU A 49 -7.89 12.13 14.62
N LEU A 50 -9.16 11.73 14.64
CA LEU A 50 -10.18 12.18 13.72
C LEU A 50 -11.08 13.20 14.44
N GLN A 51 -11.56 14.20 13.69
CA GLN A 51 -12.57 15.12 14.19
C GLN A 51 -13.96 14.58 13.84
N ASP A 52 -14.27 13.39 14.37
CA ASP A 52 -15.52 12.68 14.13
C ASP A 52 -16.15 12.27 15.49
N ASP A 53 -17.47 12.39 15.59
CA ASP A 53 -18.21 12.13 16.83
C ASP A 53 -18.34 10.62 17.13
N GLU A 54 -18.27 9.75 16.12
CA GLU A 54 -18.41 8.30 16.25
C GLU A 54 -17.06 7.58 16.39
N MET A 55 -16.01 8.07 15.73
CA MET A 55 -14.68 7.46 15.76
C MET A 55 -13.59 8.47 16.04
N GLN A 56 -13.02 8.41 17.24
CA GLN A 56 -12.07 9.41 17.71
C GLN A 56 -10.68 9.28 17.08
N SER A 57 -10.26 8.06 16.71
CA SER A 57 -8.94 7.86 16.09
C SER A 57 -8.84 6.59 15.27
N ILE A 58 -7.83 6.55 14.39
CA ILE A 58 -7.40 5.34 13.68
C ILE A 58 -5.95 5.02 14.00
N ALA A 59 -5.65 3.72 14.02
CA ALA A 59 -4.28 3.23 14.09
C ALA A 59 -3.84 2.70 12.71
N ILE A 60 -2.72 3.21 12.19
CA ILE A 60 -2.08 2.71 10.98
C ILE A 60 -0.87 1.86 11.38
N SER A 61 -0.87 0.57 11.03
CA SER A 61 0.28 -0.29 11.32
C SER A 61 1.38 -0.12 10.27
N ASP A 62 1.02 -0.21 8.99
CA ASP A 62 1.96 -0.27 7.88
C ASP A 62 1.37 0.33 6.62
N PHE A 63 2.25 0.88 5.78
CA PHE A 63 1.91 1.27 4.43
C PHE A 63 2.35 0.20 3.43
N PHE A 64 1.52 -0.01 2.42
CA PHE A 64 1.78 -0.96 1.35
C PHE A 64 2.84 -0.43 0.37
N GLY A 65 3.71 -1.33 -0.10
CA GLY A 65 4.79 -1.03 -1.04
C GLY A 65 4.93 -2.11 -2.12
N ILE A 66 5.80 -1.88 -3.10
CA ILE A 66 6.03 -2.81 -4.23
C ILE A 66 7.39 -3.50 -4.07
N GLY A 67 7.38 -4.82 -4.15
CA GLY A 67 8.58 -5.66 -4.08
C GLY A 67 9.17 -5.70 -2.67
N ILE A 68 8.32 -5.61 -1.64
CA ILE A 68 8.71 -5.69 -0.24
C ILE A 68 8.53 -7.12 0.28
N GLU A 69 9.37 -7.57 1.21
CA GLU A 69 9.39 -8.97 1.71
C GLU A 69 8.48 -9.15 2.93
N ARG A 70 7.21 -8.75 2.82
CA ARG A 70 6.22 -8.78 3.92
C ARG A 70 4.78 -8.87 3.39
N ILE A 71 3.82 -9.09 4.30
CA ILE A 71 2.37 -9.17 4.02
C ILE A 71 1.80 -7.89 3.36
N ASN A 72 2.48 -6.76 3.50
CA ASN A 72 2.12 -5.48 2.91
C ASN A 72 2.68 -5.25 1.49
N ASP A 73 3.19 -6.30 0.83
CA ASP A 73 3.54 -6.22 -0.59
C ASP A 73 2.29 -6.12 -1.47
N LEU A 74 2.12 -4.97 -2.14
CA LEU A 74 0.98 -4.68 -3.01
C LEU A 74 0.71 -5.77 -4.04
N LYS A 75 1.78 -6.33 -4.62
CA LYS A 75 1.65 -7.34 -5.67
C LYS A 75 1.15 -8.66 -5.10
N ALA A 76 1.66 -9.08 -3.95
CA ALA A 76 1.19 -10.26 -3.25
C ALA A 76 -0.27 -10.10 -2.80
N THR A 77 -0.58 -8.97 -2.14
CA THR A 77 -1.93 -8.69 -1.63
C THR A 77 -2.96 -8.58 -2.74
N TYR A 78 -2.65 -7.89 -3.84
CA TYR A 78 -3.54 -7.82 -5.01
C TYR A 78 -3.85 -9.20 -5.59
N LYS A 79 -2.83 -10.07 -5.72
CA LYS A 79 -3.03 -11.43 -6.21
C LYS A 79 -3.90 -12.25 -5.26
N PHE A 80 -3.65 -12.17 -3.96
CA PHE A 80 -4.40 -12.89 -2.94
C PHE A 80 -5.88 -12.50 -2.96
N ILE A 81 -6.17 -11.20 -2.83
CA ILE A 81 -7.53 -10.65 -2.84
C ILE A 81 -8.24 -11.03 -4.15
N ARG A 82 -7.59 -10.88 -5.30
CA ARG A 82 -8.20 -11.20 -6.60
C ARG A 82 -8.54 -12.69 -6.74
N ILE A 83 -7.73 -13.59 -6.18
CA ILE A 83 -8.02 -15.04 -6.18
C ILE A 83 -9.26 -15.31 -5.33
N ASP A 84 -9.35 -14.73 -4.15
CA ASP A 84 -10.50 -14.93 -3.25
C ASP A 84 -11.79 -14.41 -3.87
N TYR A 85 -11.79 -13.23 -4.48
CA TYR A 85 -12.97 -12.73 -5.20
C TYR A 85 -13.42 -13.68 -6.33
N ARG A 86 -12.50 -14.33 -7.03
CA ARG A 86 -12.88 -15.33 -8.06
C ARG A 86 -13.50 -16.58 -7.44
N LYS A 87 -13.03 -17.03 -6.27
CA LYS A 87 -13.63 -18.19 -5.59
C LYS A 87 -15.06 -17.93 -5.09
N VAL A 88 -15.39 -16.68 -4.76
CA VAL A 88 -16.73 -16.29 -4.30
C VAL A 88 -17.73 -16.16 -5.47
N LEU A 89 -17.27 -15.76 -6.66
CA LEU A 89 -18.15 -15.52 -7.82
C LEU A 89 -18.49 -16.77 -8.65
N TYR A 90 -17.82 -17.90 -8.40
CA TYR A 90 -18.04 -19.16 -9.11
C TYR A 90 -18.50 -20.31 -8.19
N GLN A 91 -19.07 -19.95 -7.03
CA GLN A 91 -19.88 -20.84 -6.17
C GLN A 91 -21.33 -20.41 -6.27
#